data_AF-A0A0C3C2F3-F1
#
_entry.id   AF-A0A0C3C2F3-F1
#
_cell.length_a   1.000
_cell.length_b   1.000
_cell.length_c   1.000
_cell.angle_alpha   90.00
_cell.angle_beta   90.00
_cell.angle_gamma   90.00
#
_symmetry.space_group_name_H-M   'P 1'
#
loop_
_entity.id
_entity.type
_entity.pdbx_description
1 polymer ?
#
loop_
_entity_poly.entity_id
_entity_poly.type
_entity_poly.pdbx_seq_one_letter_code
_entity_poly.pdbx_strand_id
1 'polypeptide(L)' 'VFDAGRQIIAKEGVRSLFKGAGANILRGVAGAGVLSIYDQLQVLMFGKAF' A
#
# COMPACT_ATOMS: atom_id res chain seq x y z
N VAL A 1 -17.29 5.87 -13.19
CA VAL A 1 -16.09 5.00 -13.12
C VAL A 1 -15.72 4.45 -14.50
N PHE A 2 -16.62 3.75 -15.20
CA PHE A 2 -16.33 3.18 -16.53
C PHE A 2 -16.03 4.22 -17.61
N ASP A 3 -16.75 5.35 -17.62
CA ASP A 3 -16.47 6.47 -18.54
C ASP A 3 -15.10 7.10 -18.26
N ALA A 4 -14.80 7.44 -17.00
CA ALA A 4 -13.50 7.95 -16.58
C ALA A 4 -12.35 6.99 -16.94
N GLY A 5 -12.52 5.68 -16.70
CA GLY A 5 -11.54 4.65 -17.08
C GLY A 5 -11.31 4.60 -18.60
N ARG A 6 -12.38 4.66 -19.40
CA ARG A 6 -12.29 4.70 -20.88
C ARG A 6 -11.55 5.94 -21.37
N GLN A 7 -11.82 7.11 -20.77
CA GLN A 7 -11.15 8.36 -21.12
C GLN A 7 -9.65 8.34 -20.76
N ILE A 8 -9.28 7.79 -19.60
CA ILE A 8 -7.87 7.66 -19.17
C ILE A 8 -7.12 6.70 -20.09
N ILE A 9 -7.70 5.54 -20.41
CA ILE A 9 -7.07 4.58 -21.34
C ILE A 9 -6.89 5.20 -22.72
N ALA A 10 -7.89 5.94 -23.22
CA ALA A 10 -7.82 6.58 -24.54
C ALA A 10 -6.78 7.73 -24.61
N LYS A 11 -6.60 8.49 -23.53
CA LYS A 11 -5.69 9.65 -23.50
C LYS A 11 -4.26 9.32 -23.06
N GLU A 12 -4.10 8.37 -22.13
CA GLU A 12 -2.82 8.09 -21.46
C GLU A 12 -2.37 6.64 -21.61
N GLY A 13 -3.20 5.79 -22.20
CA GLY A 13 -2.93 4.37 -22.40
C GLY A 13 -3.19 3.50 -21.17
N VAL A 14 -3.29 2.19 -21.40
CA VAL A 14 -3.59 1.18 -20.38
C VAL A 14 -2.56 1.14 -19.25
N ARG A 15 -1.31 1.53 -19.53
CA ARG A 15 -0.22 1.62 -18.54
C ARG A 15 -0.46 2.71 -17.49
N SER A 16 -1.29 3.71 -17.79
CA SER A 16 -1.59 4.79 -16.84
C SER A 16 -2.33 4.28 -15.59
N LEU A 17 -3.13 3.22 -15.73
CA LEU A 17 -3.85 2.60 -14.61
C LEU A 17 -2.93 1.95 -13.57
N PHE A 18 -1.69 1.62 -13.93
CA PHE A 18 -0.70 1.02 -13.05
C PHE A 18 0.32 2.04 -12.51
N LYS A 19 0.22 3.31 -12.92
CA LYS A 19 1.03 4.38 -12.32
C LYS A 19 0.70 4.45 -10.84
N GLY A 20 1.74 4.46 -10.00
CA GLY A 20 1.58 4.49 -8.53
C GLY A 20 1.42 3.12 -7.86
N ALA A 21 1.34 2.01 -8.61
CA ALA A 21 1.29 0.67 -8.03
C ALA A 21 2.52 0.38 -7.15
N GLY A 22 3.73 0.77 -7.59
CA GLY A 22 4.96 0.64 -6.80
C GLY A 22 4.95 1.47 -5.51
N ALA A 23 4.44 2.70 -5.56
CA ALA A 23 4.29 3.54 -4.35
C ALA A 23 3.28 2.92 -3.37
N ASN A 24 2.20 2.31 -3.87
CA ASN A 24 1.24 1.61 -3.02
C ASN A 24 1.82 0.34 -2.39
N ILE A 25 2.66 -0.41 -3.12
CA ILE A 25 3.40 -1.56 -2.57
C ILE A 25 4.36 -1.10 -1.46
N LEU A 26 5.16 -0.06 -1.72
CA LEU A 26 6.09 0.49 -0.73
C LEU A 26 5.35 0.95 0.54
N ARG A 27 4.21 1.62 0.38
CA ARG A 27 3.33 2.00 1.49
C ARG A 27 2.84 0.78 2.28
N GLY A 28 2.46 -0.30 1.59
CA GLY A 28 2.06 -1.56 2.22
C GLY A 28 3.17 -2.19 3.05
N VAL A 29 4.38 -2.29 2.48
CA VAL A 29 5.56 -2.85 3.18
C VAL A 29 5.95 -1.98 4.38
N ALA A 30 5.94 -0.65 4.23
CA ALA A 30 6.23 0.26 5.32
C ALA A 30 5.21 0.13 6.47
N GLY A 31 3.90 0.05 6.14
CA GLY A 31 2.86 -0.16 7.14
C GLY A 31 2.99 -1.48 7.88
N ALA A 32 3.25 -2.58 7.16
CA ALA A 32 3.49 -3.89 7.76
C ALA A 32 4.75 -3.91 8.63
N GLY A 33 5.82 -3.23 8.18
CA GLY A 33 7.06 -3.10 8.94
C GLY A 33 6.84 -2.37 10.27
N VAL A 34 6.17 -1.21 10.23
CA VAL A 34 5.84 -0.45 11.45
C VAL A 34 4.98 -1.28 12.41
N LEU A 35 3.98 -2.01 11.89
CA LEU A 35 3.13 -2.86 12.71
C LEU A 35 3.92 -4.01 13.36
N SER A 36 4.78 -4.68 12.60
CA SER A 36 5.61 -5.76 13.14
C SER A 36 6.61 -5.27 14.21
N ILE A 37 7.18 -4.08 14.04
CA ILE A 37 8.06 -3.45 15.03
C ILE A 37 7.26 -3.10 16.28
N TYR A 38 6.05 -2.56 16.11
CA TYR A 38 5.15 -2.27 17.22
C TYR A 38 4.81 -3.54 18.01
N ASP A 39 4.45 -4.63 17.33
CA ASP A 39 4.15 -5.92 17.98
C ASP A 39 5.36 -6.45 18.76
N GLN A 40 6.56 -6.38 18.17
CA GLN A 40 7.80 -6.80 18.83
C GLN A 40 8.11 -5.94 20.07
N LEU A 41 7.95 -4.62 19.97
CA LEU A 41 8.13 -3.73 21.11
C LEU A 41 7.12 -4.03 22.22
N GLN A 42 5.89 -4.33 21.85
CA GLN A 42 4.85 -4.64 22.83
C GLN A 42 5.11 -5.96 23.56
N VAL A 43 5.60 -6.98 22.84
CA VAL A 43 6.05 -8.24 23.45
C VAL A 43 7.23 -8.01 24.39
N LEU A 44 8.20 -7.17 24.00
CA LEU A 44 9.36 -6.87 24.85
C LEU A 44 8.96 -6.08 26.11
N MET A 45 8.05 -5.11 25.98
CA MET A 45 7.66 -4.22 27.07
C MET A 45 6.62 -4.82 28.01
N PHE A 46 5.68 -5.61 27.49
CA PHE A 46 4.52 -6.10 28.24
C PHE A 46 4.43 -7.64 28.28
N GLY A 47 5.39 -8.35 27.68
CA GLY A 47 5.41 -9.82 27.63
C GLY A 47 4.36 -10.44 26.71
N LYS A 48 3.56 -9.62 25.98
CA LYS A 48 2.46 -10.07 25.13
C LYS A 48 2.12 -9.05 24.02
N ALA A 49 1.89 -9.56 22.79
CA ALA A 49 1.27 -8.83 21.69
C ALA A 49 -0.27 -8.79 21.86
N PHE A 50 -0.94 -7.71 21.43
CA PHE A 50 -2.36 -7.41 21.65
C PHE A 50 -3.06 -7.35 20.30
#